data_AF-A0A425WFH0-F1
#
_entry.id   AF-A0A425WFH0-F1
#
_cell.length_a   1.000
_cell.length_b   1.000
_cell.length_c   1.000
_cell.angle_alpha   90.00
_cell.angle_beta   90.00
_cell.angle_gamma   90.00
#
_symmetry.space_group_name_H-M   'P 1'
#
loop_
_entity.id
_entity.type
_entity.pdbx_description
1 polymer ?
#
loop_
_entity_poly.entity_id
_entity_poly.type
_entity_poly.pdbx_seq_one_letter_code
_entity_poly.pdbx_strand_id
1 'polypeptide(L)' 'MWREDLIKEVQRIKGKQAAEHFEAVLLPSVLIDFLKVLKQNRTREEYHIDNGITLTLAGRKPAQITEVYLNGKKIL' A
#
# COMPACT_ATOMS: atom_id res chain seq x y z
N MET A 1 7.95 -7.89 7.89
CA MET A 1 6.88 -8.24 6.92
C MET A 1 6.55 -6.98 6.14
N TRP A 2 6.32 -7.02 4.81
CA TRP A 2 6.21 -5.79 4.00
C TRP A 2 5.22 -4.74 4.52
N ARG A 3 4.13 -5.17 5.18
CA ARG A 3 3.16 -4.28 5.81
C ARG A 3 3.79 -3.44 6.92
N GLU A 4 4.55 -4.07 7.82
CA GLU A 4 5.20 -3.38 8.93
C GLU A 4 6.23 -2.37 8.43
N ASP A 5 6.97 -2.73 7.38
CA ASP A 5 7.97 -1.86 6.76
C ASP A 5 7.31 -0.66 6.06
N LEU A 6 6.15 -0.89 5.42
CA LEU A 6 5.30 0.16 4.87
C LEU A 6 4.78 1.10 5.96
N ILE A 7 4.22 0.59 7.06
CA ILE A 7 3.71 1.42 8.18
C ILE A 7 4.84 2.26 8.79
N LYS A 8 6.01 1.66 9.02
CA LYS A 8 7.20 2.39 9.52
C LYS A 8 7.61 3.52 8.59
N GLU A 9 7.59 3.29 7.28
CA GLU A 9 7.95 4.32 6.31
C GLU A 9 6.90 5.44 6.25
N VAL A 10 5.61 5.10 6.32
CA VAL A 10 4.53 6.11 6.44
C VAL A 10 4.69 6.93 7.72
N GLN A 11 5.00 6.28 8.84
CA GLN A 11 5.27 6.95 10.12
C GLN A 11 6.47 7.90 10.02
N ARG A 12 7.53 7.50 9.32
CA ARG A 12 8.71 8.33 9.10
C ARG A 12 8.39 9.59 8.27
N ILE A 13 7.49 9.48 7.29
CA ILE A 13 7.17 10.57 6.35
C ILE A 13 6.08 11.50 6.90
N LYS A 14 5.05 10.96 7.54
CA LYS A 14 3.83 11.69 7.94
C LYS A 14 3.61 11.76 9.45
N GLY A 15 4.41 11.05 10.25
CA GLY A 15 4.26 10.97 11.70
C GLY A 15 3.34 9.84 12.14
N LYS A 16 3.33 9.60 13.46
CA LYS A 16 2.68 8.44 14.09
C LYS A 16 1.17 8.39 13.85
N GLN A 17 0.46 9.50 14.06
CA GLN A 17 -0.99 9.55 13.91
C GLN A 17 -1.45 9.23 12.47
N ALA A 18 -0.72 9.73 11.48
CA ALA A 18 -1.02 9.45 10.08
C ALA A 18 -0.75 7.98 9.72
N ALA A 19 0.28 7.37 10.30
CA ALA A 19 0.56 5.95 10.10
C ALA A 19 -0.48 5.04 10.75
N GLU A 20 -0.95 5.36 11.95
CA GLU A 20 -2.04 4.64 12.62
C GLU A 20 -3.34 4.73 11.81
N HIS A 21 -3.68 5.93 11.32
CA HIS A 21 -4.83 6.12 10.44
C HIS A 21 -4.67 5.35 9.12
N PHE A 22 -3.49 5.40 8.53
CA PHE A 22 -3.18 4.66 7.31
C PHE A 22 -3.35 3.15 7.51
N GLU A 23 -2.82 2.59 8.60
CA GLU A 23 -2.92 1.17 8.92
C GLU A 23 -4.38 0.74 9.17
N ALA A 24 -5.12 1.52 9.94
CA ALA A 24 -6.47 1.16 10.37
C ALA A 24 -7.54 1.41 9.29
N VAL A 25 -7.36 2.41 8.43
CA VAL A 25 -8.43 2.90 7.52
C VAL A 25 -8.04 2.80 6.05
N LEU A 26 -6.87 3.32 5.68
CA LEU A 26 -6.51 3.49 4.25
C LEU A 26 -6.01 2.18 3.64
N LEU A 27 -5.10 1.47 4.32
CA LEU A 27 -4.50 0.24 3.82
C LEU A 27 -5.55 -0.88 3.60
N PRO A 28 -6.52 -1.13 4.49
CA PRO A 28 -7.59 -2.08 4.23
C PRO A 28 -8.39 -1.75 2.98
N SER A 29 -8.74 -0.48 2.77
CA SER A 29 -9.47 -0.01 1.59
C SER A 29 -8.68 -0.26 0.31
N VAL A 30 -7.40 0.09 0.30
CA VAL A 30 -6.49 -0.16 -0.83
C VAL A 30 -6.40 -1.66 -1.16
N LEU A 31 -6.31 -2.52 -0.16
CA LEU A 31 -6.21 -3.97 -0.37
C LEU A 31 -7.51 -4.57 -0.94
N ILE A 32 -8.67 -4.05 -0.53
CA ILE A 32 -9.97 -4.45 -1.08
C ILE A 32 -10.09 -4.02 -2.55
N ASP A 33 -9.64 -2.81 -2.89
CA ASP A 33 -9.67 -2.35 -4.27
C ASP A 33 -8.66 -3.10 -5.14
N PHE A 34 -7.47 -3.41 -4.62
CA PHE A 34 -6.49 -4.23 -5.31
C PHE A 34 -7.03 -5.63 -5.62
N LEU A 35 -7.82 -6.23 -4.72
CA LEU A 35 -8.53 -7.48 -5.00
C LEU A 35 -9.50 -7.38 -6.19
N LYS A 36 -10.19 -6.25 -6.35
CA LYS A 36 -11.11 -6.03 -7.49
C LYS A 36 -10.33 -5.90 -8.78
N VAL A 37 -9.22 -5.16 -8.75
CA VAL A 37 -8.30 -4.96 -9.89
C VAL A 37 -7.69 -6.29 -10.35
N LEU A 38 -7.30 -7.16 -9.42
CA LEU A 38 -6.80 -8.50 -9.74
C LEU A 38 -7.81 -9.37 -10.49
N LYS A 39 -9.11 -9.24 -10.18
CA LYS A 39 -10.19 -9.93 -10.93
C LYS A 39 -10.31 -9.45 -12.38
N GLN A 40 -9.73 -8.30 -12.71
CA GLN A 40 -9.67 -7.73 -14.06
C GLN A 40 -8.35 -8.10 -14.78
N ASN A 41 -7.62 -9.11 -14.29
CA ASN A 41 -6.31 -9.54 -14.80
C ASN A 41 -5.20 -8.48 -14.74
N ARG A 42 -5.36 -7.43 -13.93
CA ARG A 42 -4.31 -6.45 -13.64
C ARG A 42 -3.51 -6.87 -12.42
N THR A 43 -2.20 -7.02 -12.57
CA THR A 43 -1.31 -7.51 -11.50
C THR A 43 -0.54 -6.41 -10.78
N ARG A 44 -0.70 -5.14 -11.19
CA ARG A 44 -0.05 -3.98 -10.61
C ARG A 44 -0.98 -2.78 -10.65
N GLU A 45 -1.07 -2.05 -9.56
CA GLU A 45 -1.89 -0.84 -9.45
C GLU A 45 -1.21 0.17 -8.54
N GLU A 46 -1.44 1.45 -8.83
CA GLU A 46 -0.94 2.59 -8.05
C GLU A 46 -2.12 3.32 -7.41
N TYR A 47 -1.97 3.65 -6.12
CA TYR A 47 -2.97 4.32 -5.31
C TYR A 47 -2.41 5.66 -4.84
N HIS A 48 -3.11 6.73 -5.17
CA HIS A 48 -2.84 8.05 -4.60
C HIS A 48 -3.62 8.17 -3.29
N ILE A 49 -2.88 8.14 -2.19
CA ILE A 49 -3.38 8.15 -0.83
C ILE A 49 -3.15 9.55 -0.27
N ASP A 50 -4.11 10.00 0.52
CA ASP A 50 -4.29 11.39 0.93
C ASP A 50 -2.99 12.08 1.38
N ASN A 51 -2.85 13.36 1.02
CA ASN A 51 -1.67 14.20 1.27
C ASN A 51 -0.34 13.72 0.62
N GLY A 52 -0.36 13.22 -0.61
CA GLY A 52 0.87 13.03 -1.40
C GLY A 52 1.65 11.75 -1.06
N ILE A 53 0.95 10.72 -0.58
CA ILE A 53 1.48 9.37 -0.56
C ILE A 53 1.02 8.66 -1.83
N THR A 54 1.94 7.99 -2.51
CA THR A 54 1.65 7.10 -3.63
C THR A 54 2.07 5.70 -3.25
N LEU A 55 1.13 4.75 -3.23
CA LEU A 55 1.39 3.35 -2.93
C LEU A 55 1.19 2.52 -4.18
N THR A 56 2.24 1.84 -4.63
CA THR A 56 2.14 0.88 -5.73
C THR A 56 2.19 -0.52 -5.16
N LEU A 57 1.23 -1.37 -5.54
CA LEU A 57 1.21 -2.78 -5.20
C LEU A 57 1.28 -3.62 -6.47
N ALA A 58 2.12 -4.66 -6.48
CA ALA A 58 2.12 -5.67 -7.52
C ALA A 58 2.02 -7.08 -6.92
N GLY A 59 1.29 -7.97 -7.59
CA GLY A 59 1.05 -9.33 -7.14
C GLY A 59 -0.09 -10.02 -7.87
N ARG A 60 -0.43 -11.24 -7.41
CA ARG A 60 -1.56 -12.03 -7.95
C ARG A 60 -2.74 -12.14 -6.99
N LYS A 61 -2.49 -11.94 -5.69
CA LYS A 61 -3.48 -11.89 -4.60
C LYS A 61 -2.87 -11.10 -3.43
N PRO A 62 -3.66 -10.61 -2.46
CA PRO A 62 -3.13 -9.89 -1.29
C PRO A 62 -2.08 -10.67 -0.50
N ALA A 63 -2.25 -11.99 -0.41
CA ALA A 63 -1.28 -12.90 0.21
C ALA A 63 -0.03 -13.18 -0.65
N GLN A 64 0.00 -12.69 -1.89
CA GLN A 64 1.09 -12.81 -2.86
C GLN A 64 1.39 -11.44 -3.49
N ILE A 65 1.43 -10.40 -2.65
CA ILE A 65 2.03 -9.13 -3.05
C ILE A 65 3.54 -9.39 -3.15
N THR A 66 4.09 -9.17 -4.33
CA THR A 66 5.50 -9.41 -4.68
C THR A 66 6.30 -8.13 -4.78
N GLU A 67 5.63 -6.98 -4.98
CA GLU A 67 6.29 -5.67 -4.97
C GLU A 67 5.42 -4.65 -4.25
N VAL A 68 6.08 -3.79 -3.47
CA VAL A 68 5.46 -2.67 -2.77
C VAL A 68 6.36 -1.45 -2.93
N TYR A 69 5.79 -0.34 -3.41
CA TYR A 69 6.50 0.94 -3.49
C TYR A 69 5.73 2.01 -2.73
N LEU A 70 6.43 2.85 -1.99
CA LEU A 70 5.89 4.05 -1.35
C LEU A 70 6.63 5.27 -1.90
N ASN A 71 5.91 6.19 -2.55
CA ASN A 71 6.48 7.36 -3.22
C ASN A 71 7.64 6.99 -4.16
N GLY A 72 7.49 5.88 -4.90
CA GLY A 72 8.53 5.34 -5.78
C GLY A 72 9.68 4.61 -5.08
N LYS A 73 9.77 4.64 -3.75
CA LYS A 73 10.76 3.87 -2.98
C LYS A 73 10.27 2.44 -2.78
N LYS A 74 11.08 1.47 -3.19
CA LYS A 74 10.78 0.04 -3.01
C LYS A 74 10.84 -0.35 -1.53
N ILE A 75 9.79 -1.01 -1.05
CA ILE A 75 9.65 -1.58 0.30
C ILE A 75 9.83 -3.11 0.26
N LEU A 76 9.23 -3.76 -0.75
CA LEU A 76 9.32 -5.20 -1.04
C LEU A 76 9.68 -5.40 -2.51
#